data_AF-E6MN84-F1
#
_entry.id   AF-E6MN84-F1
#
_cell.length_a   1.000
_cell.length_b   1.000
_cell.length_c   1.000
_cell.angle_alpha   90.00
_cell.angle_beta   90.00
_cell.angle_gamma   90.00
#
_symmetry.space_group_name_H-M   'P 1'
#
loop_
_entity.id
_entity.type
_entity.pdbx_description
1 polymer ?
#
loop_
_entity_poly.entity_id
_entity_poly.type
_entity_poly.pdbx_seq_one_letter_code
_entity_poly.pdbx_strand_id
1 'polypeptide(L)'
;MKYKQISLELIREAIKLSGMSERQFMREYYGGTGTHVDLKSFFSTKMGAEKICKVCNILQVPIQSLFEIENKEQDNTPQSQGKNNDIKSIVVEQATLELKSEIKALKMLIEEKDERIKNLQQMNETLVSIVKVGSNQ
;
A
#
# COMPACT_ATOMS: atom_id res chain seq x y z
N MET A 1 3.56 -25.11 1.13
CA MET A 1 2.88 -24.21 2.09
C MET A 1 1.40 -24.56 2.09
N LYS A 2 0.81 -24.83 3.26
CA LYS A 2 -0.63 -25.04 3.40
C LYS A 2 -1.16 -23.88 4.24
N TYR A 3 -2.07 -23.09 3.68
CA TYR A 3 -2.79 -22.06 4.41
C TYR A 3 -3.88 -22.75 5.23
N LYS A 4 -3.82 -22.62 6.56
CA LYS A 4 -4.68 -23.41 7.45
C LYS A 4 -6.02 -22.73 7.67
N GLN A 5 -5.99 -21.43 7.98
CA GLN A 5 -7.18 -20.72 8.44
C GLN A 5 -6.91 -19.21 8.52
N ILE A 6 -7.99 -18.44 8.43
CA ILE A 6 -8.03 -17.04 8.85
C ILE A 6 -8.40 -17.07 10.34
N SER A 7 -7.66 -16.33 11.18
CA SER A 7 -7.98 -16.14 12.60
C SER A 7 -8.43 -14.71 12.89
N LEU A 8 -9.17 -14.55 13.98
CA LEU A 8 -9.67 -13.26 14.42
C LEU A 8 -8.51 -12.34 14.85
N GLU A 9 -7.49 -12.94 15.47
CA GLU A 9 -6.27 -12.28 15.91
C GLU A 9 -5.51 -11.67 14.72
N LEU A 10 -5.33 -12.42 13.63
CA LEU A 10 -4.70 -11.92 12.41
C LEU A 10 -5.45 -10.73 11.80
N ILE A 11 -6.78 -10.79 11.75
CA ILE A 11 -7.58 -9.67 11.24
C ILE A 11 -7.41 -8.45 12.15
N ARG A 12 -7.39 -8.63 13.47
CA ARG A 12 -7.14 -7.52 14.41
C ARG A 12 -5.77 -6.90 14.23
N GLU A 13 -4.74 -7.70 14.03
CA GLU A 13 -3.39 -7.22 13.75
C GLU A 13 -3.34 -6.45 12.43
N ALA A 14 -3.94 -6.98 11.37
CA ALA A 14 -4.04 -6.29 10.09
C ALA A 14 -4.77 -4.94 10.20
N ILE A 15 -5.87 -4.88 10.96
CA ILE A 15 -6.59 -3.63 11.27
C ILE A 15 -5.67 -2.63 11.98
N LYS A 16 -4.95 -3.06 13.03
CA LYS A 16 -4.01 -2.19 13.75
C LYS A 16 -2.87 -1.69 12.85
N LEU A 17 -2.30 -2.55 12.02
CA LEU A 17 -1.21 -2.19 11.10
C LEU A 17 -1.67 -1.18 10.05
N SER A 18 -2.93 -1.25 9.61
CA SER A 18 -3.53 -0.25 8.73
C SER A 18 -3.86 1.09 9.41
N GLY A 19 -3.59 1.23 10.71
CA GLY A 19 -3.86 2.45 11.48
C GLY A 19 -5.35 2.68 11.76
N MET A 20 -6.20 1.67 11.58
CA MET A 20 -7.64 1.75 11.82
C MET A 20 -8.02 1.14 13.18
N SER A 21 -9.09 1.64 13.78
CA SER A 21 -9.78 0.93 14.87
C SER A 21 -10.74 -0.12 14.31
N GLU A 22 -11.09 -1.14 15.11
CA GLU A 22 -12.09 -2.14 14.72
C GLU A 22 -13.41 -1.48 14.30
N ARG A 23 -13.83 -0.42 14.99
CA ARG A 23 -15.05 0.33 14.65
C ARG A 23 -14.96 1.07 13.31
N GLN A 24 -13.82 1.68 13.01
CA GLN A 24 -13.60 2.33 11.72
C GLN A 24 -13.61 1.30 10.59
N PHE A 25 -12.90 0.18 10.77
CA PHE A 25 -12.91 -0.92 9.80
C PHE A 25 -14.33 -1.44 9.53
N MET A 26 -15.11 -1.70 10.59
CA MET A 26 -16.49 -2.17 10.44
C MET A 26 -17.35 -1.14 9.71
N ARG A 27 -17.20 0.14 10.01
CA ARG A 27 -17.90 1.22 9.31
C ARG A 27 -17.53 1.28 7.83
N GLU A 28 -16.25 1.20 7.49
CA GLU A 28 -15.78 1.16 6.10
C GLU A 28 -16.32 -0.07 5.36
N TYR A 29 -16.27 -1.24 6.00
CA TYR A 29 -16.74 -2.49 5.40
C TYR A 29 -18.22 -2.45 5.00
N TYR A 30 -19.08 -1.83 5.82
CA TYR A 30 -20.52 -1.71 5.56
C TYR A 30 -20.93 -0.41 4.85
N GLY A 31 -19.99 0.45 4.46
CA GLY A 31 -20.31 1.66 3.68
C GLY A 31 -20.84 2.83 4.50
N GLY A 32 -20.31 3.05 5.71
CA GLY A 32 -20.41 4.34 6.40
C GLY A 32 -21.61 4.54 7.32
N THR A 33 -22.67 3.73 7.23
CA THR A 33 -23.90 3.96 8.01
C THR A 33 -24.14 2.88 9.06
N GLY A 34 -24.13 3.29 10.33
CA GLY A 34 -24.90 2.65 11.43
C GLY A 34 -24.70 1.15 11.69
N THR A 35 -23.52 0.59 11.47
CA THR A 35 -23.27 -0.81 11.82
C THR A 35 -22.96 -0.96 13.32
N HIS A 36 -23.86 -1.65 14.04
CA HIS A 36 -23.65 -2.16 15.40
C HIS A 36 -22.92 -3.51 15.41
N VAL A 37 -22.51 -4.02 14.25
CA VAL A 37 -21.87 -5.32 14.12
C VAL A 37 -20.45 -5.21 14.65
N ASP A 38 -20.13 -6.07 15.61
CA ASP A 38 -18.78 -6.13 16.19
C ASP A 38 -17.91 -7.08 15.38
N LEU A 39 -16.59 -6.85 15.38
CA LEU A 39 -15.63 -7.65 14.62
C LEU A 39 -15.74 -9.16 14.92
N LYS A 40 -16.03 -9.51 16.19
CA LYS A 40 -16.22 -10.90 16.62
C LYS A 40 -17.44 -11.56 15.97
N SER A 41 -18.51 -10.81 15.72
CA SER A 41 -19.72 -11.29 15.06
C SER A 41 -19.60 -11.31 13.53
N PHE A 42 -18.72 -10.45 12.99
CA PHE A 42 -18.38 -10.43 11.57
C PHE A 42 -17.50 -11.62 11.17
N PHE A 43 -16.55 -11.97 12.03
CA PHE A 43 -15.61 -13.05 11.78
C PHE A 43 -16.31 -14.40 11.74
N SER A 44 -15.98 -15.18 10.72
CA SER A 44 -16.38 -16.57 10.61
C SER A 44 -15.21 -17.37 10.08
N THR A 45 -15.04 -18.57 10.59
CA THR A 45 -14.02 -19.51 10.14
C THR A 45 -14.16 -19.89 8.66
N LYS A 46 -15.35 -19.69 8.07
CA LYS A 46 -15.66 -19.91 6.66
C LYS A 46 -16.01 -18.59 5.97
N MET A 47 -15.02 -17.70 5.80
CA MET A 47 -15.22 -16.49 4.99
C MET A 47 -15.13 -16.85 3.51
N GLY A 48 -16.13 -16.43 2.73
CA GLY A 48 -16.07 -16.52 1.27
C GLY A 48 -14.98 -15.60 0.72
N ALA A 49 -14.42 -15.98 -0.44
CA ALA A 49 -13.34 -15.23 -1.10
C ALA A 49 -13.68 -13.74 -1.31
N GLU A 50 -14.94 -13.43 -1.65
CA GLU A 50 -15.42 -12.06 -1.79
C GLU A 50 -15.22 -11.22 -0.52
N LYS A 51 -15.59 -11.77 0.64
CA LYS A 51 -15.42 -11.06 1.92
C LYS A 51 -13.93 -10.82 2.19
N ILE A 52 -13.09 -11.83 1.96
CA ILE A 52 -11.64 -11.75 2.18
C ILE A 52 -11.05 -10.66 1.29
N CYS A 53 -11.37 -10.66 -0.01
CA CYS A 53 -10.91 -9.62 -0.93
C CYS A 53 -11.35 -8.22 -0.48
N LYS A 54 -12.59 -8.08 -0.02
CA LYS A 54 -13.08 -6.78 0.49
C LYS A 54 -12.33 -6.34 1.75
N VAL A 55 -12.04 -7.25 2.68
CA VAL A 55 -11.20 -6.95 3.86
C VAL A 55 -9.81 -6.49 3.42
N CYS A 56 -9.15 -7.23 2.52
CA CYS A 56 -7.82 -6.86 2.01
C CYS A 56 -7.81 -5.50 1.32
N ASN A 57 -8.84 -5.19 0.53
CA ASN A 57 -8.95 -3.91 -0.17
C ASN A 57 -9.13 -2.73 0.80
N ILE A 58 -9.90 -2.91 1.88
CA ILE A 58 -10.08 -1.86 2.90
C ILE A 58 -8.78 -1.65 3.68
N LEU A 59 -8.13 -2.74 4.08
CA LEU A 59 -6.93 -2.71 4.89
C LEU A 59 -5.65 -2.43 4.08
N GLN A 60 -5.73 -2.47 2.75
CA GLN A 60 -4.61 -2.35 1.82
C GLN A 60 -3.47 -3.36 2.12
N VAL A 61 -3.86 -4.60 2.47
CA VAL A 61 -2.92 -5.70 2.78
C VAL A 61 -3.02 -6.82 1.75
N PRO A 62 -1.91 -7.53 1.44
CA PRO A 62 -1.96 -8.68 0.56
C PRO A 62 -2.76 -9.82 1.21
N ILE A 63 -3.49 -10.59 0.40
CA ILE A 63 -4.37 -11.67 0.86
C ILE A 63 -3.64 -12.67 1.76
N GLN A 64 -2.36 -12.94 1.47
CA GLN A 64 -1.52 -13.85 2.23
C GLN A 64 -1.34 -13.43 3.69
N SER A 65 -1.41 -12.13 4.00
CA SER A 65 -1.30 -11.60 5.36
C SER A 65 -2.47 -11.98 6.26
N LEU A 66 -3.61 -12.40 5.71
CA LEU A 66 -4.77 -12.83 6.48
C LEU A 66 -4.77 -14.34 6.80
N PHE A 67 -3.75 -15.10 6.38
CA PHE A 67 -3.70 -16.54 6.59
C PHE A 67 -2.52 -16.96 7.46
N GLU A 68 -2.77 -17.92 8.36
CA GLU A 68 -1.72 -18.58 9.12
C GLU A 68 -0.90 -19.51 8.22
N ILE A 69 0.42 -19.37 8.27
CA ILE A 69 1.38 -20.25 7.62
C ILE A 69 1.84 -21.28 8.65
N GLU A 70 1.50 -22.56 8.45
CA GLU A 70 2.12 -23.63 9.23
C GLU A 70 3.58 -23.81 8.79
N ASN A 71 4.52 -23.32 9.60
CA ASN A 71 5.86 -23.88 9.64
C ASN A 71 5.78 -25.15 10.49
N LYS A 72 5.63 -26.31 9.85
CA LYS A 72 5.82 -27.57 10.56
C LYS A 72 7.28 -27.64 10.99
N GLU A 73 7.53 -27.51 12.29
CA GLU A 73 8.73 -28.06 12.91
C GLU A 73 8.69 -29.58 12.67
N GLN A 74 9.42 -30.03 11.65
CA GLN A 74 9.81 -31.42 11.50
C GLN A 74 11.32 -31.45 11.30
N ASP A 75 11.99 -31.98 12.33
CA ASP A 75 13.37 -32.43 12.47
C ASP A 75 13.80 -33.43 11.37
N ASN A 76 13.71 -33.03 10.11
CA ASN A 76 14.36 -33.74 9.01
C ASN A 76 14.71 -32.70 7.97
N THR A 77 15.94 -32.21 8.02
CA THR A 77 16.60 -31.55 6.89
C THR A 77 16.32 -32.34 5.62
N PRO A 78 15.49 -31.85 4.68
CA PRO A 78 15.64 -32.27 3.32
C PRO A 78 16.90 -31.55 2.86
N GLN A 79 17.96 -32.31 2.62
CA GLN A 79 19.14 -31.86 1.91
C GLN A 79 18.68 -31.07 0.69
N SER A 80 18.68 -29.74 0.79
CA SER A 80 18.36 -28.85 -0.32
C SER A 80 19.54 -28.94 -1.27
N GLN A 81 19.55 -29.99 -2.10
CA GLN A 81 20.32 -29.95 -3.32
C GLN A 81 19.74 -28.78 -4.12
N GLY A 82 20.51 -27.70 -4.14
CA GLY A 82 20.18 -26.46 -4.82
C GLY A 82 19.85 -26.75 -6.28
N LYS A 83 18.56 -26.78 -6.58
CA LYS A 83 18.09 -26.17 -7.81
C LYS A 83 17.74 -24.75 -7.42
N ASN A 84 18.61 -23.82 -7.79
CA ASN A 84 18.24 -22.43 -7.94
C ASN A 84 16.96 -22.40 -8.78
N ASN A 85 15.83 -22.32 -8.11
CA ASN A 85 14.59 -21.92 -8.73
C ASN A 85 14.78 -20.43 -9.01
N ASP A 86 15.39 -20.13 -10.14
CA ASP A 86 15.27 -18.87 -10.87
C ASP A 86 13.78 -18.69 -11.20
N ILE A 87 12.95 -18.43 -10.19
CA ILE A 87 11.63 -17.86 -10.37
C ILE A 87 11.91 -16.37 -10.56
N LYS A 88 12.45 -16.05 -11.73
CA LYS A 88 12.23 -14.75 -12.37
C LYS A 88 10.73 -14.68 -12.62
N SER A 89 9.98 -14.32 -11.58
CA SER A 89 8.55 -14.09 -11.68
C SER A 89 8.40 -12.90 -12.62
N ILE A 90 8.01 -13.17 -13.87
CA ILE A 90 7.76 -12.15 -14.90
C ILE A 90 6.86 -11.04 -14.34
N VAL A 91 5.94 -11.38 -13.44
CA VAL A 91 5.07 -10.44 -12.72
C VAL A 91 5.85 -9.50 -11.81
N VAL A 92 6.86 -9.98 -11.08
CA VAL A 92 7.73 -9.16 -10.22
C VAL A 92 8.66 -8.29 -11.06
N GLU A 93 9.21 -8.83 -12.15
CA GLU A 93 10.04 -8.05 -13.07
C GLU A 93 9.23 -6.92 -13.74
N GLN A 94 8.00 -7.21 -14.18
CA GLN A 94 7.10 -6.24 -14.76
C GLN A 94 6.71 -5.14 -13.76
N ALA A 95 6.30 -5.50 -12.54
CA ALA A 95 6.00 -4.53 -11.49
C ALA A 95 7.22 -3.66 -11.15
N THR A 96 8.42 -4.26 -11.14
CA THR A 96 9.67 -3.52 -10.90
C THR A 96 9.98 -2.55 -12.04
N LEU A 97 9.73 -2.92 -13.30
CA LEU A 97 9.90 -2.05 -14.46
C LEU A 97 8.90 -0.89 -14.45
N GLU A 98 7.64 -1.16 -14.13
CA GLU A 98 6.59 -0.15 -14.01
C GLU A 98 6.95 0.87 -12.93
N LEU A 99 7.32 0.41 -11.73
CA LEU A 99 7.76 1.29 -10.64
C LEU A 99 8.99 2.13 -11.02
N LYS A 100 9.97 1.54 -11.71
CA LYS A 100 11.15 2.28 -12.19
C LYS A 100 10.77 3.35 -13.22
N SER A 101 9.82 3.05 -14.10
CA SER A 101 9.34 3.99 -15.11
C SER A 101 8.58 5.15 -14.48
N GLU A 102 7.76 4.87 -13.46
CA GLU A 102 7.00 5.87 -12.71
C GLU A 102 7.94 6.80 -11.92
N ILE A 103 8.93 6.22 -11.22
CA ILE A 103 9.96 7.01 -10.52
C ILE A 103 10.69 7.94 -11.49
N LYS A 104 11.02 7.47 -12.70
CA LYS A 104 11.68 8.31 -13.70
C LYS A 104 10.78 9.45 -14.17
N ALA A 105 9.51 9.16 -14.47
CA ALA A 105 8.55 10.17 -14.88
C ALA A 105 8.33 11.23 -13.78
N LEU A 106 8.21 10.81 -12.53
CA LEU A 106 8.06 11.72 -11.39
C LEU A 106 9.29 12.62 -11.19
N LYS A 107 10.51 12.09 -11.35
CA LYS A 107 11.73 12.90 -11.28
C LYS A 107 11.78 13.96 -12.39
N MET A 108 11.46 13.58 -13.62
CA MET A 108 11.39 14.54 -14.74
C MET A 108 10.34 15.62 -14.50
N LEU A 109 9.19 15.26 -13.93
CA LEU A 109 8.14 16.22 -13.58
C LEU A 109 8.62 17.19 -12.49
N ILE A 110 9.33 16.72 -11.48
CA ILE A 110 9.92 17.58 -10.44
C ILE A 110 10.91 18.57 -11.07
N GLU A 111 11.82 18.10 -11.93
CA GLU A 111 12.78 18.96 -12.62
C GLU A 111 12.10 20.07 -13.44
N GLU A 112 11.05 19.75 -14.21
CA GLU A 112 10.29 20.74 -14.97
C GLU A 112 9.59 21.76 -14.05
N LYS A 113 9.03 21.30 -12.92
CA LYS A 113 8.37 22.16 -11.94
C LYS A 113 9.37 23.10 -11.27
N ASP A 114 10.55 22.61 -10.91
CA ASP A 114 11.62 23.41 -10.31
C ASP A 114 12.12 24.48 -11.28
N GLU A 115 12.32 24.13 -12.56
CA GLU A 115 12.69 25.10 -13.60
C GLU A 115 11.61 26.18 -13.77
N ARG A 116 10.34 25.79 -13.77
CA ARG A 116 9.22 26.73 -13.85
C ARG A 116 9.15 27.65 -12.63
N ILE A 117 9.40 27.14 -11.43
CA ILE A 117 9.47 27.95 -10.21
C ILE A 117 10.60 28.97 -10.31
N LYS A 118 11.79 28.55 -10.76
CA LYS A 118 12.94 29.44 -10.94
C LYS A 118 12.63 30.56 -11.93
N ASN A 119 12.02 30.24 -13.06
CA ASN A 119 11.63 31.23 -14.07
C ASN A 119 10.61 32.23 -13.51
N LEU A 120 9.62 31.76 -12.74
CA LEU A 120 8.64 32.64 -12.09
C LEU A 120 9.28 33.54 -11.03
N GLN A 121 10.24 33.04 -10.25
CA GLN A 121 11.00 33.84 -9.29
C GLN A 121 11.78 34.96 -9.98
N GLN A 122 12.51 34.64 -11.05
CA GLN A 122 13.25 35.65 -11.84
C GLN A 122 12.32 36.71 -12.45
N MET A 123 11.15 36.29 -12.96
CA MET A 123 10.18 37.23 -13.51
C MET A 123 9.60 38.14 -12.43
N ASN A 124 9.31 37.61 -11.24
CA ASN A 124 8.90 38.40 -10.09
C ASN A 124 9.97 39.39 -9.65
N GLU A 125 11.24 38.98 -9.56
CA GLU A 125 12.35 39.87 -9.23
C GLU A 125 12.48 41.02 -10.24
N THR A 126 12.30 40.71 -11.53
CA THR A 126 12.30 41.70 -12.60
C THR A 126 11.13 42.68 -12.48
N LEU A 127 9.92 42.18 -12.21
CA LEU A 127 8.75 43.04 -12.00
C LEU A 127 8.93 43.94 -10.77
N VAL A 128 9.43 43.39 -9.67
CA VAL A 128 9.71 44.16 -8.44
C VAL A 128 10.74 45.26 -8.70
N SER A 129 11.78 45.00 -9.50
CA SER A 129 12.78 46.02 -9.82
C SER A 129 12.19 47.14 -10.69
N ILE A 130 11.38 46.81 -11.70
CA ILE A 130 10.67 47.79 -12.53
C ILE A 130 9.75 48.66 -11.70
N VAL A 131 8.94 48.06 -10.81
CA VAL A 131 8.03 48.81 -9.93
C VAL A 131 8.81 49.78 -9.03
N LYS A 132 9.94 49.35 -8.46
CA LYS A 132 10.80 50.23 -7.64
C LYS A 132 11.36 51.42 -8.43
N VAL A 133 11.76 51.22 -9.68
CA VAL A 133 12.25 52.31 -10.54
C VAL A 133 11.12 53.26 -10.90
N GLY A 134 9.94 52.74 -11.27
CA GLY A 134 8.77 53.56 -11.61
C GLY A 134 8.13 54.30 -10.43
N SER A 135 8.34 53.83 -9.19
CA SER A 135 7.84 54.49 -7.97
C SER A 135 8.75 55.61 -7.46
N ASN A 136 9.97 55.76 -8.01
CA ASN A 136 10.94 56.80 -7.66
C ASN A 136 10.93 57.98 -8.65
N GLN A 137 9.93 58.07 -9.53
CA GLN A 137 9.59 59.22 -10.37
C GLN A 137 8.32 59.89 -9.86
#